data_AF-A0A1U7T4E0-F1
#
_entry.id   AF-A0A1U7T4E0-F1
#
_cell.length_a   1.000
_cell.length_b   1.000
_cell.length_c   1.000
_cell.angle_alpha   90.00
_cell.angle_beta   90.00
_cell.angle_gamma   90.00
#
_symmetry.space_group_name_H-M   'P 1'
#
loop_
_entity.id
_entity.type
_entity.pdbx_description
1 polymer ?
#
loop_
_entity_poly.entity_id
_entity_poly.type
_entity_poly.pdbx_seq_one_letter_code
_entity_poly.pdbx_strand_id
1 'polypeptide(L)'
;MGGGARPEKARSEDEEGGQEVEEFSRTLSVVRRAERGPASGRHSDWGGLRGGDEPSEIHPETAVPGRVCSQGGSGHGCMFLLQKTHQFVYCPDTGWAVGAEESDFEGWAFPFPGVMLIEDFVTREEEAEMVRLMDRDPWKLSQSGRRKQDYGPKVNFRKQKLKTAGFRGLPSFSREVVRRMGLYPGLEGFRPVEQCNLDYCPERGSAIDPHLDDAWLWGERLVSLSLLSPTVLSMCREVPGSLLLCSAPEAAPEALAGSVIAPSRSVLCQEVEVAVSVPRRSLLVLSGAARHQWKHAVHREHIEGRRVCATFRELSAEFCPGGRQQELGRELLQIALSFQGRPV
;
A
#
# COMPACT_ATOMS: atom_id res chain seq x y z
N MET A 1 12.08 59.80 -24.45
CA MET A 1 12.11 58.52 -25.20
C MET A 1 13.16 57.62 -24.55
N GLY A 2 12.76 56.38 -24.18
CA GLY A 2 13.65 55.23 -24.00
C GLY A 2 14.45 55.15 -22.69
N GLY A 3 13.81 54.71 -21.60
CA GLY A 3 14.51 54.15 -20.44
C GLY A 3 14.93 52.70 -20.70
N GLY A 4 16.19 52.36 -20.43
CA GLY A 4 16.74 51.00 -20.52
C GLY A 4 16.95 50.40 -19.14
N ALA A 5 16.12 49.44 -18.77
CA ALA A 5 16.30 48.61 -17.57
C ALA A 5 17.05 47.31 -17.95
N ARG A 6 18.03 46.93 -17.13
CA ARG A 6 18.76 45.65 -17.19
C ARG A 6 17.82 44.47 -16.86
N PRO A 7 18.06 43.26 -17.40
CA PRO A 7 17.28 42.09 -17.01
C PRO A 7 17.76 41.53 -15.66
N GLU A 8 16.83 41.36 -14.73
CA GLU A 8 17.00 40.55 -13.53
C GLU A 8 16.94 39.05 -13.89
N LYS A 9 17.92 38.29 -13.36
CA LYS A 9 17.91 36.82 -13.38
C LYS A 9 16.84 36.31 -12.40
N ALA A 10 15.80 35.68 -12.93
CA ALA A 10 14.92 34.84 -12.12
C ALA A 10 15.68 33.57 -11.69
N ARG A 11 15.81 33.37 -10.38
CA ARG A 11 16.30 32.12 -9.77
C ARG A 11 15.16 31.09 -9.82
N SER A 12 15.48 29.89 -10.26
CA SER A 12 14.62 28.71 -10.25
C SER A 12 14.51 28.15 -8.84
N GLU A 13 13.30 28.14 -8.27
CA GLU A 13 12.93 27.35 -7.09
C GLU A 13 12.19 26.10 -7.58
N ASP A 14 12.94 25.12 -8.09
CA ASP A 14 12.43 23.80 -8.48
C ASP A 14 13.41 22.75 -7.95
N GLU A 15 13.33 22.39 -6.66
CA GLU A 15 14.04 21.19 -6.17
C GLU A 15 13.51 20.55 -4.85
N GLU A 16 12.51 21.11 -4.16
CA GLU A 16 12.07 20.55 -2.85
C GLU A 16 10.86 19.59 -2.89
N GLY A 17 10.30 19.28 -4.06
CA GLY A 17 9.08 18.46 -4.16
C GLY A 17 9.28 16.93 -4.11
N GLY A 18 10.52 16.45 -4.11
CA GLY A 18 10.85 15.03 -4.31
C GLY A 18 11.20 14.22 -3.06
N GLN A 19 11.53 14.88 -1.93
CA GLN A 19 12.12 14.20 -0.76
C GLN A 19 11.14 13.89 0.38
N GLU A 20 9.95 14.49 0.44
CA GLU A 20 9.06 14.31 1.62
C GLU A 20 8.22 13.02 1.63
N VAL A 21 8.28 12.20 0.57
CA VAL A 21 7.74 10.81 0.61
C VAL A 21 8.80 9.84 1.17
N GLU A 22 10.04 10.29 1.35
CA GLU A 22 11.20 9.45 1.72
C GLU A 22 11.35 9.20 3.23
N GLU A 23 10.66 9.93 4.10
CA GLU A 23 10.87 9.82 5.56
C GLU A 23 9.96 8.79 6.26
N PHE A 24 8.89 8.32 5.59
CA PHE A 24 7.89 7.46 6.26
C PHE A 24 8.39 6.02 6.52
N SER A 25 9.40 5.53 5.80
CA SER A 25 10.00 4.22 6.07
C SER A 25 11.04 4.24 7.20
N ARG A 26 11.46 5.41 7.71
CA ARG A 26 12.47 5.48 8.79
C ARG A 26 11.90 5.78 10.18
N THR A 27 10.70 6.35 10.28
CA THR A 27 10.21 6.90 11.56
C THR A 27 9.43 5.88 12.43
N LEU A 28 9.14 4.67 11.94
CA LEU A 28 8.44 3.64 12.73
C LEU A 28 9.34 2.86 13.72
N SER A 29 10.65 3.13 13.77
CA SER A 29 11.56 2.47 14.72
C SER A 29 11.87 3.26 15.99
N VAL A 30 11.34 4.48 16.16
CA VAL A 30 11.69 5.36 17.31
C VAL A 30 10.46 6.07 17.91
N VAL A 31 9.40 5.34 18.28
CA VAL A 31 8.45 5.84 19.29
C VAL A 31 7.90 4.68 20.12
N ARG A 32 8.70 4.22 21.10
CA ARG A 32 8.20 3.54 22.31
C ARG A 32 8.91 4.12 23.53
N ARG A 33 8.52 5.32 23.92
CA ARG A 33 8.53 5.75 25.32
C ARG A 33 7.83 7.10 25.42
N ALA A 34 6.65 7.10 26.05
CA ALA A 34 6.24 8.05 27.07
C ALA A 34 4.72 8.23 27.04
N GLU A 35 3.97 7.36 27.72
CA GLU A 35 2.71 7.76 28.37
C GLU A 35 2.56 6.95 29.67
N ARG A 36 2.90 7.56 30.80
CA ARG A 36 2.32 7.23 32.11
C ARG A 36 1.59 8.48 32.58
N GLY A 37 0.28 8.32 32.83
CA GLY A 37 -0.63 9.41 33.18
C GLY A 37 -0.37 10.05 34.55
N PRO A 38 -1.02 11.19 34.85
CA PRO A 38 -0.81 11.90 36.10
C PRO A 38 -1.75 11.40 37.20
N ALA A 39 -1.18 11.21 38.39
CA ALA A 39 -1.93 11.16 39.64
C ALA A 39 -1.68 12.46 40.42
N SER A 40 -2.77 12.93 41.02
CA SER A 40 -2.93 14.17 41.77
C SER A 40 -2.03 14.31 43.00
N GLY A 41 -1.56 15.54 43.24
CA GLY A 41 -1.92 16.24 44.48
C GLY A 41 -0.80 16.57 45.49
N ARG A 42 -0.67 17.90 45.68
CA ARG A 42 -0.33 18.67 46.90
C ARG A 42 1.13 19.06 47.16
N HIS A 43 1.27 20.39 47.28
CA HIS A 43 2.05 21.22 48.24
C HIS A 43 3.54 20.87 48.39
N SER A 44 4.50 21.80 48.41
CA SER A 44 4.58 23.22 48.79
C SER A 44 5.98 23.67 48.34
N ASP A 45 6.14 24.76 47.58
CA ASP A 45 6.38 26.13 48.05
C ASP A 45 7.86 26.44 48.38
N TRP A 46 8.31 27.60 47.90
CA TRP A 46 9.57 28.34 48.13
C TRP A 46 10.85 27.97 47.36
N GLY A 47 11.16 28.84 46.36
CA GLY A 47 12.13 29.91 46.59
C GLY A 47 13.58 29.71 46.12
N GLY A 48 13.98 30.48 45.10
CA GLY A 48 15.16 31.33 45.23
C GLY A 48 16.47 30.94 44.52
N LEU A 49 16.72 31.64 43.41
CA LEU A 49 17.95 32.41 43.11
C LEU A 49 19.30 31.70 42.82
N ARG A 50 19.74 31.94 41.58
CA ARG A 50 21.03 32.51 41.11
C ARG A 50 22.38 31.81 41.34
N GLY A 51 23.15 31.82 40.25
CA GLY A 51 24.61 31.95 40.18
C GLY A 51 25.31 30.60 40.33
N GLY A 52 26.29 30.24 39.53
CA GLY A 52 27.22 30.97 38.68
C GLY A 52 28.47 30.11 38.54
N ASP A 53 29.29 30.43 37.55
CA ASP A 53 30.72 30.13 37.48
C ASP A 53 31.16 28.71 37.03
N GLU A 54 31.38 28.64 35.71
CA GLU A 54 32.63 28.21 35.04
C GLU A 54 33.94 28.68 35.77
N PRO A 55 35.17 28.32 35.32
CA PRO A 55 35.59 27.38 34.27
C PRO A 55 36.81 26.52 34.68
N SER A 56 37.31 25.74 33.72
CA SER A 56 38.72 25.74 33.24
C SER A 56 39.37 24.36 33.18
N GLU A 57 39.72 24.02 31.92
CA GLU A 57 40.97 23.45 31.39
C GLU A 57 41.59 22.26 32.15
N ILE A 58 42.01 21.18 31.51
CA ILE A 58 43.25 21.07 30.71
C ILE A 58 43.20 19.73 29.92
N HIS A 59 43.77 19.73 28.71
CA HIS A 59 43.95 18.56 27.82
C HIS A 59 45.13 17.64 28.26
N PRO A 60 45.67 16.74 27.40
CA PRO A 60 45.35 15.31 27.39
C PRO A 60 46.59 14.45 27.68
N GLU A 61 46.44 13.22 28.16
CA GLU A 61 47.55 12.27 27.99
C GLU A 61 47.11 10.80 27.94
N THR A 62 47.75 10.12 27.01
CA THR A 62 47.62 8.74 26.59
C THR A 62 48.03 7.74 27.67
N ALA A 63 47.26 6.67 27.86
CA ALA A 63 47.78 5.41 28.38
C ALA A 63 46.87 4.23 28.01
N VAL A 64 47.42 3.26 27.29
CA VAL A 64 46.93 1.87 27.26
C VAL A 64 47.78 1.09 28.27
N PRO A 65 47.19 0.27 29.15
CA PRO A 65 47.51 -1.16 29.10
C PRO A 65 46.31 -2.06 29.43
N GLY A 66 46.29 -3.26 28.83
CA GLY A 66 45.26 -4.26 29.06
C GLY A 66 45.41 -5.08 30.35
N ARG A 67 44.31 -5.68 30.81
CA ARG A 67 44.17 -7.10 31.19
C ARG A 67 42.75 -7.39 31.70
N VAL A 68 42.17 -8.45 31.13
CA VAL A 68 41.49 -9.59 31.79
C VAL A 68 40.37 -9.34 32.81
N CYS A 69 39.16 -9.74 32.37
CA CYS A 69 38.05 -10.42 33.04
C CYS A 69 37.52 -9.96 34.42
N SER A 70 36.24 -9.57 34.43
CA SER A 70 35.27 -10.05 35.44
C SER A 70 33.84 -9.90 34.93
N GLN A 71 33.05 -10.96 35.15
CA GLN A 71 31.64 -11.13 34.80
C GLN A 71 30.71 -10.08 35.43
N GLY A 72 29.57 -9.82 34.79
CA GLY A 72 28.40 -9.24 35.45
C GLY A 72 27.65 -8.23 34.59
N GLY A 73 26.74 -8.71 33.74
CA GLY A 73 25.81 -7.85 33.01
C GLY A 73 24.70 -8.68 32.39
N SER A 74 23.57 -8.73 33.09
CA SER A 74 22.31 -9.32 32.64
C SER A 74 21.80 -8.62 31.38
N GLY A 75 22.29 -9.06 30.22
CA GLY A 75 21.72 -8.72 28.93
C GLY A 75 20.31 -9.29 28.88
N HIS A 76 19.31 -8.43 29.08
CA HIS A 76 17.97 -8.68 28.58
C HIS A 76 18.07 -8.67 27.06
N GLY A 77 18.44 -9.83 26.49
CA GLY A 77 18.24 -10.12 25.09
C GLY A 77 16.74 -10.03 24.85
N CYS A 78 16.31 -8.95 24.22
CA CYS A 78 14.99 -8.89 23.62
C CYS A 78 15.01 -9.91 22.47
N MET A 79 14.64 -11.16 22.78
CA MET A 79 14.26 -12.15 21.80
C MET A 79 13.08 -11.55 21.04
N PHE A 80 13.34 -11.03 19.84
CA PHE A 80 12.31 -10.89 18.83
C PHE A 80 11.81 -12.31 18.55
N LEU A 81 10.73 -12.73 19.22
CA LEU A 81 9.95 -13.88 18.80
C LEU A 81 9.54 -13.59 17.35
N LEU A 82 10.04 -14.36 16.39
CA LEU A 82 9.48 -14.35 15.04
C LEU A 82 7.98 -14.59 15.20
N GLN A 83 7.17 -13.61 14.81
CA GLN A 83 5.73 -13.80 14.74
C GLN A 83 5.48 -14.96 13.77
N LYS A 84 4.88 -16.04 14.28
CA LYS A 84 4.50 -17.19 13.45
C LYS A 84 3.46 -16.68 12.45
N THR A 85 3.76 -16.81 11.16
CA THR A 85 2.82 -16.43 10.09
C THR A 85 2.27 -17.73 9.50
N HIS A 86 0.94 -17.81 9.45
CA HIS A 86 0.17 -18.93 8.95
C HIS A 86 -0.35 -18.57 7.56
N GLN A 87 0.00 -19.42 6.60
CA GLN A 87 -0.28 -19.19 5.19
C GLN A 87 -1.63 -19.81 4.81
N PHE A 88 -2.46 -18.98 4.18
CA PHE A 88 -3.72 -19.38 3.57
C PHE A 88 -3.70 -18.98 2.11
N VAL A 89 -4.39 -19.75 1.26
CA VAL A 89 -4.54 -19.48 -0.16
C VAL A 89 -5.99 -19.07 -0.42
N TYR A 90 -6.19 -17.95 -1.09
CA TYR A 90 -7.52 -17.51 -1.51
C TYR A 90 -8.03 -18.37 -2.67
N CYS A 91 -9.25 -18.88 -2.54
CA CYS A 91 -9.97 -19.63 -3.55
C CYS A 91 -11.03 -18.71 -4.21
N PRO A 92 -10.83 -18.28 -5.47
CA PRO A 92 -11.77 -17.38 -6.15
C PRO A 92 -13.18 -17.95 -6.31
N ASP A 93 -13.31 -19.26 -6.55
CA ASP A 93 -14.60 -19.91 -6.80
C ASP A 93 -15.52 -19.92 -5.58
N THR A 94 -14.94 -19.99 -4.38
CA THR A 94 -15.70 -20.03 -3.13
C THR A 94 -15.71 -18.68 -2.41
N GLY A 95 -14.68 -17.85 -2.60
CA GLY A 95 -14.46 -16.63 -1.82
C GLY A 95 -13.86 -16.89 -0.43
N TRP A 96 -13.22 -18.04 -0.23
CA TRP A 96 -12.64 -18.45 1.05
C TRP A 96 -11.11 -18.42 1.02
N ALA A 97 -10.51 -18.19 2.18
CA ALA A 97 -9.09 -18.43 2.42
C ALA A 97 -8.93 -19.81 3.07
N VAL A 98 -8.21 -20.71 2.39
CA VAL A 98 -8.02 -22.11 2.79
C VAL A 98 -6.57 -22.29 3.26
N GLY A 99 -6.35 -22.96 4.39
CA GLY A 99 -5.00 -23.19 4.91
C GLY A 99 -4.16 -23.98 3.91
N ALA A 100 -2.91 -23.57 3.74
CA ALA A 100 -2.01 -24.17 2.76
C ALA A 100 -1.82 -25.67 3.00
N GLU A 101 -1.60 -26.43 1.92
CA GLU A 101 -1.22 -27.84 1.98
C GLU A 101 0.02 -28.03 2.86
N GLU A 102 0.08 -29.14 3.60
CA GLU A 102 1.18 -29.48 4.51
C GLU A 102 1.37 -28.49 5.69
N SER A 103 0.42 -27.58 5.91
CA SER A 103 0.46 -26.64 7.05
C SER A 103 -0.34 -27.12 8.25
N ASP A 104 -0.08 -26.55 9.43
CA ASP A 104 -0.90 -26.74 10.64
C ASP A 104 -2.38 -26.39 10.43
N PHE A 105 -2.72 -25.69 9.34
CA PHE A 105 -4.06 -25.23 8.99
C PHE A 105 -4.62 -25.91 7.74
N GLU A 106 -3.97 -26.94 7.22
CA GLU A 106 -4.54 -27.76 6.14
C GLU A 106 -5.95 -28.26 6.54
N GLY A 107 -6.90 -28.16 5.60
CA GLY A 107 -8.31 -28.50 5.83
C GLY A 107 -9.09 -27.47 6.67
N TRP A 108 -8.48 -26.36 7.09
CA TRP A 108 -9.17 -25.23 7.74
C TRP A 108 -9.36 -24.07 6.78
N ALA A 109 -10.46 -23.36 6.89
CA ALA A 109 -10.74 -22.19 6.07
C ALA A 109 -11.55 -21.13 6.82
N PHE A 110 -11.57 -19.92 6.26
CA PHE A 110 -12.46 -18.85 6.67
C PHE A 110 -12.93 -18.03 5.46
N PRO A 111 -14.13 -17.42 5.52
CA PRO A 111 -14.59 -16.52 4.46
C PRO A 111 -13.65 -15.32 4.28
N PHE A 112 -13.30 -14.99 3.04
CA PHE A 112 -12.43 -13.87 2.69
C PHE A 112 -13.13 -12.93 1.69
N PRO A 113 -14.16 -12.19 2.14
CA PRO A 113 -14.96 -11.36 1.25
C PRO A 113 -14.22 -10.10 0.79
N GLY A 114 -14.67 -9.54 -0.34
CA GLY A 114 -14.12 -8.30 -0.88
C GLY A 114 -12.96 -8.49 -1.85
N VAL A 115 -12.70 -9.73 -2.29
CA VAL A 115 -11.79 -10.03 -3.40
C VAL A 115 -12.62 -10.55 -4.57
N MET A 116 -12.31 -10.07 -5.78
CA MET A 116 -12.85 -10.59 -7.03
C MET A 116 -11.71 -10.67 -8.04
N LEU A 117 -11.56 -11.83 -8.67
CA LEU A 117 -10.56 -12.10 -9.70
C LEU A 117 -11.27 -12.45 -11.00
N ILE A 118 -10.95 -11.73 -12.07
CA ILE A 118 -11.45 -12.00 -13.41
C ILE A 118 -10.25 -12.38 -14.28
N GLU A 119 -10.14 -13.65 -14.63
CA GLU A 119 -9.10 -14.15 -15.53
C GLU A 119 -9.37 -13.76 -16.99
N ASP A 120 -8.31 -13.72 -17.79
CA ASP A 120 -8.36 -13.36 -19.22
C ASP A 120 -9.21 -12.10 -19.53
N PHE A 121 -9.16 -11.11 -18.65
CA PHE A 121 -9.90 -9.85 -18.76
C PHE A 121 -9.47 -9.02 -19.99
N VAL A 122 -8.19 -9.14 -20.37
CA VAL A 122 -7.67 -8.63 -21.65
C VAL A 122 -7.14 -9.78 -22.50
N THR A 123 -7.22 -9.63 -23.82
CA THR A 123 -6.62 -10.61 -24.73
C THR A 123 -5.09 -10.48 -24.77
N ARG A 124 -4.41 -11.43 -25.42
CA ARG A 124 -2.95 -11.37 -25.61
C ARG A 124 -2.55 -10.18 -26.47
N GLU A 125 -3.36 -9.85 -27.48
CA GLU A 125 -3.15 -8.74 -28.39
C GLU A 125 -3.33 -7.39 -27.68
N GLU A 126 -4.35 -7.29 -26.82
CA GLU A 126 -4.58 -6.11 -25.97
C GLU A 126 -3.45 -5.91 -24.97
N GLU A 127 -3.02 -6.98 -24.28
CA GLU A 127 -1.87 -6.94 -23.36
C GLU A 127 -0.60 -6.45 -24.07
N ALA A 128 -0.29 -7.03 -25.24
CA ALA A 128 0.89 -6.63 -26.02
C ALA A 128 0.84 -5.17 -26.46
N GLU A 129 -0.33 -4.70 -26.93
CA GLU A 129 -0.50 -3.32 -27.36
C GLU A 129 -0.41 -2.34 -26.19
N MET A 130 -1.05 -2.64 -25.05
CA MET A 130 -0.98 -1.82 -23.85
C MET A 130 0.45 -1.67 -23.35
N VAL A 131 1.19 -2.79 -23.20
CA VAL A 131 2.59 -2.74 -22.75
C VAL A 131 3.46 -1.97 -23.73
N ARG A 132 3.29 -2.18 -25.03
CA ARG A 132 4.01 -1.42 -26.06
C ARG A 132 3.75 0.08 -25.96
N LEU A 133 2.52 0.49 -25.66
CA LEU A 133 2.16 1.89 -25.48
C LEU A 133 2.70 2.47 -24.17
N MET A 134 2.70 1.71 -23.08
CA MET A 134 3.34 2.10 -21.82
C MET A 134 4.85 2.32 -22.00
N ASP A 135 5.52 1.41 -22.71
CA ASP A 135 6.98 1.47 -22.93
C ASP A 135 7.45 2.61 -23.85
N ARG A 136 6.52 3.30 -24.53
CA ARG A 136 6.84 4.52 -25.30
C ARG A 136 7.05 5.75 -24.42
N ASP A 137 6.43 5.77 -23.25
CA ASP A 137 6.60 6.86 -22.31
C ASP A 137 7.67 6.50 -21.25
N PRO A 138 8.41 7.48 -20.71
CA PRO A 138 9.41 7.22 -19.69
C PRO A 138 8.84 6.57 -18.44
N TRP A 139 9.50 5.53 -17.97
CA TRP A 139 9.30 4.94 -16.66
C TRP A 139 10.14 5.68 -15.62
N LYS A 140 9.53 6.15 -14.53
CA LYS A 140 10.25 6.79 -13.41
C LYS A 140 10.63 5.75 -12.37
N LEU A 141 11.80 5.88 -11.73
CA LEU A 141 12.15 5.02 -10.60
C LEU A 141 11.14 5.21 -9.45
N SER A 142 10.85 4.11 -8.78
CA SER A 142 9.96 4.04 -7.61
C SER A 142 10.64 3.25 -6.49
N GLN A 143 10.02 3.23 -5.33
CA GLN A 143 10.49 2.46 -4.19
C GLN A 143 10.56 0.95 -4.49
N SER A 144 11.37 0.24 -3.70
CA SER A 144 11.44 -1.22 -3.71
C SER A 144 11.75 -1.80 -5.11
N GLY A 145 12.67 -1.17 -5.86
CA GLY A 145 13.14 -1.68 -7.16
C GLY A 145 12.17 -1.51 -8.34
N ARG A 146 10.97 -0.97 -8.10
CA ARG A 146 9.94 -0.79 -9.13
C ARG A 146 10.21 0.43 -10.00
N ARG A 147 9.56 0.49 -11.16
CA ARG A 147 9.34 1.74 -11.88
C ARG A 147 7.85 2.07 -11.94
N LYS A 148 7.51 3.32 -12.21
CA LYS A 148 6.12 3.77 -12.26
C LYS A 148 5.85 4.80 -13.35
N GLN A 149 4.58 4.86 -13.73
CA GLN A 149 3.95 5.93 -14.50
C GLN A 149 2.64 6.29 -13.80
N ASP A 150 2.52 7.53 -13.34
CA ASP A 150 1.33 8.01 -12.65
C ASP A 150 0.46 8.83 -13.62
N TYR A 151 -0.84 8.57 -13.65
CA TYR A 151 -1.84 9.31 -14.40
C TYR A 151 -2.96 9.72 -13.46
N GLY A 152 -2.86 10.90 -12.89
CA GLY A 152 -3.82 11.37 -11.89
C GLY A 152 -3.51 12.78 -11.41
N PRO A 153 -4.33 13.31 -10.49
CA PRO A 153 -4.02 14.56 -9.83
C PRO A 153 -2.76 14.46 -8.98
N LYS A 154 -2.07 15.59 -8.76
CA LYS A 154 -1.00 15.66 -7.77
C LYS A 154 -1.63 15.72 -6.37
N VAL A 155 -1.23 14.79 -5.51
CA VAL A 155 -1.80 14.62 -4.17
C VAL A 155 -0.77 14.89 -3.09
N ASN A 156 -1.18 15.59 -2.04
CA ASN A 156 -0.49 15.59 -0.75
C ASN A 156 -1.43 14.95 0.28
N PHE A 157 -1.22 13.67 0.56
CA PHE A 157 -2.07 12.88 1.47
C PHE A 157 -2.07 13.42 2.89
N ARG A 158 -0.89 13.78 3.43
CA ARG A 158 -0.74 14.32 4.79
C ARG A 158 -1.56 15.60 5.02
N LYS A 159 -1.58 16.50 4.03
CA LYS A 159 -2.31 17.76 4.10
C LYS A 159 -3.72 17.66 3.53
N GLN A 160 -4.12 16.49 3.02
CA GLN A 160 -5.38 16.27 2.31
C GLN A 160 -5.62 17.34 1.22
N LYS A 161 -4.59 17.58 0.39
CA LYS A 161 -4.64 18.58 -0.69
C LYS A 161 -4.44 17.94 -2.06
N LEU A 162 -5.19 18.45 -3.03
CA LEU A 162 -5.16 18.02 -4.43
C LEU A 162 -4.87 19.19 -5.36
N LYS A 163 -4.12 18.92 -6.42
CA LYS A 163 -3.90 19.84 -7.53
C LYS A 163 -4.18 19.13 -8.84
N THR A 164 -5.06 19.71 -9.65
CA THR A 164 -5.40 19.22 -11.00
C THR A 164 -4.35 19.63 -12.05
N ALA A 165 -3.48 20.58 -11.72
CA ALA A 165 -2.45 21.08 -12.62
C ALA A 165 -1.55 19.96 -13.16
N GLY A 166 -1.53 19.82 -14.49
CA GLY A 166 -0.74 18.81 -15.20
C GLY A 166 -1.47 17.49 -15.45
N PHE A 167 -2.58 17.21 -14.77
CA PHE A 167 -3.42 16.06 -15.05
C PHE A 167 -4.23 16.32 -16.33
N ARG A 168 -4.01 15.50 -17.35
CA ARG A 168 -4.67 15.61 -18.67
C ARG A 168 -5.58 14.42 -19.00
N GLY A 169 -5.91 13.65 -17.98
CA GLY A 169 -6.73 12.45 -18.09
C GLY A 169 -5.95 11.16 -17.95
N LEU A 170 -6.68 10.05 -18.04
CA LEU A 170 -6.10 8.70 -18.12
C LEU A 170 -5.47 8.46 -19.50
N PRO A 171 -4.61 7.46 -19.69
CA PRO A 171 -4.05 7.16 -21.01
C PRO A 171 -5.10 6.57 -21.96
N SER A 172 -4.99 6.87 -23.25
CA SER A 172 -5.96 6.44 -24.28
C SER A 172 -6.14 4.93 -24.36
N PHE A 173 -5.08 4.16 -24.13
CA PHE A 173 -5.11 2.69 -24.16
C PHE A 173 -5.95 2.07 -23.05
N SER A 174 -6.27 2.82 -22.00
CA SER A 174 -7.12 2.32 -20.91
C SER A 174 -8.60 2.56 -21.14
N ARG A 175 -9.00 3.30 -22.19
CA ARG A 175 -10.40 3.67 -22.43
C ARG A 175 -11.31 2.45 -22.51
N GLU A 176 -10.94 1.47 -23.33
CA GLU A 176 -11.76 0.28 -23.55
C GLU A 176 -11.72 -0.66 -22.32
N VAL A 177 -10.56 -0.78 -21.68
CA VAL A 177 -10.39 -1.53 -20.42
C VAL A 177 -11.32 -0.98 -19.34
N VAL A 178 -11.33 0.33 -19.11
CA VAL A 178 -12.20 0.98 -18.12
C VAL A 178 -13.68 0.84 -18.50
N ARG A 179 -14.03 0.96 -19.78
CA ARG A 179 -15.40 0.72 -20.25
C ARG A 179 -15.85 -0.73 -19.96
N ARG A 180 -14.98 -1.70 -20.22
CA ARG A 180 -15.23 -3.13 -20.00
C ARG A 180 -15.38 -3.47 -18.52
N MET A 181 -14.61 -2.83 -17.63
CA MET A 181 -14.75 -3.02 -16.17
C MET A 181 -16.21 -2.83 -15.73
N GLY A 182 -16.88 -1.78 -16.23
CA GLY A 182 -18.27 -1.48 -15.89
C GLY A 182 -19.32 -2.49 -16.38
N LEU A 183 -18.92 -3.54 -17.11
CA LEU A 183 -19.81 -4.63 -17.53
C LEU A 183 -19.83 -5.79 -16.53
N TYR A 184 -18.91 -5.82 -15.56
CA TYR A 184 -18.82 -6.89 -14.57
C TYR A 184 -19.63 -6.54 -13.31
N PRO A 185 -20.35 -7.53 -12.72
CA PRO A 185 -20.99 -7.36 -11.44
C PRO A 185 -20.03 -6.85 -10.37
N GLY A 186 -20.42 -5.84 -9.59
CA GLY A 186 -19.58 -5.20 -8.57
C GLY A 186 -18.71 -4.04 -9.07
N LEU A 187 -18.57 -3.86 -10.38
CA LEU A 187 -17.86 -2.73 -11.00
C LEU A 187 -18.80 -1.75 -11.72
N GLU A 188 -20.11 -1.88 -11.54
CA GLU A 188 -21.09 -0.98 -12.15
C GLU A 188 -20.83 0.47 -11.69
N GLY A 189 -20.79 1.38 -12.65
CA GLY A 189 -20.51 2.80 -12.37
C GLY A 189 -19.10 3.08 -11.81
N PHE A 190 -18.16 2.12 -11.87
CA PHE A 190 -16.76 2.36 -11.56
C PHE A 190 -16.19 3.42 -12.50
N ARG A 191 -15.69 4.52 -11.94
CA ARG A 191 -15.13 5.63 -12.70
C ARG A 191 -13.79 6.03 -12.07
N PRO A 192 -12.66 5.54 -12.61
CA PRO A 192 -11.37 5.88 -12.06
C PRO A 192 -11.00 7.32 -12.39
N VAL A 193 -10.34 7.97 -11.44
CA VAL A 193 -9.70 9.29 -11.59
C VAL A 193 -8.19 9.22 -11.58
N GLU A 194 -7.66 8.04 -11.30
CA GLU A 194 -6.23 7.78 -11.24
C GLU A 194 -5.93 6.40 -11.83
N GLN A 195 -4.81 6.33 -12.55
CA GLN A 195 -4.18 5.11 -12.98
C GLN A 195 -2.68 5.17 -12.66
N CYS A 196 -2.18 4.19 -11.92
CA CYS A 196 -0.75 3.99 -11.66
C CYS A 196 -0.30 2.72 -12.39
N ASN A 197 0.61 2.86 -13.35
CA ASN A 197 1.29 1.70 -13.91
C ASN A 197 2.57 1.45 -13.09
N LEU A 198 2.78 0.20 -12.68
CA LEU A 198 3.96 -0.26 -11.97
C LEU A 198 4.67 -1.34 -12.78
N ASP A 199 5.98 -1.18 -12.98
CA ASP A 199 6.85 -2.13 -13.67
C ASP A 199 7.80 -2.81 -12.67
N TYR A 200 7.62 -4.13 -12.55
CA TYR A 200 8.35 -5.02 -11.66
C TYR A 200 9.36 -5.84 -12.48
N CYS A 201 10.52 -6.08 -11.89
CA CYS A 201 11.64 -6.77 -12.52
C CYS A 201 12.42 -7.54 -11.45
N PRO A 202 12.65 -8.85 -11.62
CA PRO A 202 13.39 -9.68 -10.66
C PRO A 202 14.80 -9.14 -10.40
N GLU A 203 15.50 -8.69 -11.44
CA GLU A 203 16.88 -8.18 -11.38
C GLU A 203 17.02 -6.92 -10.53
N ARG A 204 15.92 -6.15 -10.38
CA ARG A 204 15.87 -4.98 -9.49
C ARG A 204 15.41 -5.31 -8.08
N GLY A 205 15.11 -6.58 -7.80
CA GLY A 205 14.47 -7.00 -6.55
C GLY A 205 13.13 -6.31 -6.34
N SER A 206 12.36 -6.13 -7.43
CA SER A 206 11.08 -5.44 -7.35
C SER A 206 10.12 -6.15 -6.39
N ALA A 207 9.55 -5.41 -5.45
CA ALA A 207 8.55 -5.89 -4.49
C ALA A 207 7.62 -4.72 -4.16
N ILE A 208 6.57 -4.91 -3.34
CA ILE A 208 5.87 -3.84 -2.63
C ILE A 208 5.55 -4.27 -1.20
N ASP A 209 5.93 -3.43 -0.25
CA ASP A 209 5.74 -3.70 1.17
C ASP A 209 4.25 -3.62 1.55
N PRO A 210 3.82 -4.31 2.63
CA PRO A 210 2.43 -4.27 3.08
C PRO A 210 1.91 -2.86 3.35
N HIS A 211 0.83 -2.47 2.67
CA HIS A 211 0.23 -1.15 2.80
C HIS A 211 -1.28 -1.14 2.56
N LEU A 212 -1.93 -0.05 2.94
CA LEU A 212 -3.29 0.31 2.57
C LEU A 212 -3.26 1.52 1.65
N ASP A 213 -4.15 1.55 0.68
CA ASP A 213 -4.38 2.74 -0.13
C ASP A 213 -5.12 3.81 0.68
N ASP A 214 -4.76 5.07 0.46
CA ASP A 214 -5.32 6.19 1.23
C ASP A 214 -6.85 6.32 1.04
N ALA A 215 -7.59 6.08 2.12
CA ALA A 215 -9.05 6.07 2.12
C ALA A 215 -9.68 7.47 2.15
N TRP A 216 -8.89 8.54 2.35
CA TRP A 216 -9.42 9.89 2.22
C TRP A 216 -9.69 10.21 0.75
N LEU A 217 -8.79 9.83 -0.14
CA LEU A 217 -8.94 10.14 -1.57
C LEU A 217 -9.58 9.02 -2.37
N TRP A 218 -9.18 7.77 -2.12
CA TRP A 218 -9.59 6.65 -2.94
C TRP A 218 -10.83 5.97 -2.38
N GLY A 219 -11.77 5.59 -3.25
CA GLY A 219 -13.14 5.17 -2.88
C GLY A 219 -13.31 3.74 -2.38
N GLU A 220 -14.29 3.00 -2.91
CA GLU A 220 -14.62 1.67 -2.40
C GLU A 220 -13.92 0.56 -3.18
N ARG A 221 -13.78 0.70 -4.50
CA ARG A 221 -13.15 -0.31 -5.36
C ARG A 221 -11.73 0.07 -5.75
N LEU A 222 -10.76 -0.81 -5.43
CA LEU A 222 -9.38 -0.73 -5.88
C LEU A 222 -9.19 -1.81 -6.94
N VAL A 223 -8.93 -1.40 -8.19
CA VAL A 223 -8.92 -2.31 -9.33
C VAL A 223 -7.51 -2.38 -9.91
N SER A 224 -6.97 -3.58 -10.13
CA SER A 224 -5.62 -3.78 -10.67
C SER A 224 -5.64 -4.77 -11.83
N LEU A 225 -5.16 -4.33 -12.99
CA LEU A 225 -4.95 -5.18 -14.16
C LEU A 225 -3.49 -5.68 -14.18
N SER A 226 -3.31 -7.00 -14.12
CA SER A 226 -1.99 -7.66 -14.15
C SER A 226 -1.61 -8.04 -15.58
N LEU A 227 -0.38 -7.74 -16.00
CA LEU A 227 0.13 -7.94 -17.36
C LEU A 227 1.52 -8.60 -17.34
N LEU A 228 1.85 -9.28 -18.44
CA LEU A 228 3.11 -9.97 -18.76
C LEU A 228 3.37 -11.25 -17.96
N SER A 229 3.54 -11.14 -16.65
CA SER A 229 3.89 -12.25 -15.75
C SER A 229 2.92 -12.33 -14.58
N PRO A 230 2.60 -13.55 -14.11
CA PRO A 230 1.79 -13.74 -12.91
C PRO A 230 2.54 -13.29 -11.65
N THR A 231 1.81 -13.17 -10.54
CA THR A 231 2.37 -12.93 -9.20
C THR A 231 1.42 -13.47 -8.14
N VAL A 232 1.85 -13.42 -6.88
CA VAL A 232 0.97 -13.54 -5.71
C VAL A 232 0.84 -12.18 -5.04
N LEU A 233 -0.39 -11.77 -4.70
CA LEU A 233 -0.67 -10.65 -3.80
C LEU A 233 -0.86 -11.20 -2.39
N SER A 234 0.02 -10.82 -1.46
CA SER A 234 -0.08 -11.17 -0.05
C SER A 234 -1.01 -10.19 0.66
N MET A 235 -1.97 -10.72 1.42
CA MET A 235 -2.93 -9.96 2.20
C MET A 235 -2.72 -10.25 3.68
N CYS A 236 -2.31 -9.25 4.47
CA CYS A 236 -2.07 -9.40 5.91
C CYS A 236 -2.82 -8.33 6.71
N ARG A 237 -3.06 -8.58 8.00
CA ARG A 237 -3.80 -7.64 8.86
C ARG A 237 -3.10 -7.43 10.20
N GLU A 238 -2.76 -6.18 10.51
CA GLU A 238 -2.06 -5.85 11.77
C GLU A 238 -2.99 -5.63 12.96
N VAL A 239 -4.30 -5.50 12.73
CA VAL A 239 -5.26 -5.20 13.78
C VAL A 239 -5.52 -6.44 14.66
N PRO A 240 -5.49 -6.30 16.01
CA PRO A 240 -5.81 -7.39 16.92
C PRO A 240 -7.21 -7.98 16.68
N GLY A 241 -7.33 -9.28 16.82
CA GLY A 241 -8.59 -10.01 16.69
C GLY A 241 -8.33 -11.48 16.38
N SER A 242 -9.39 -12.29 16.39
CA SER A 242 -9.35 -13.69 15.99
C SER A 242 -10.23 -13.92 14.76
N LEU A 243 -9.75 -14.77 13.86
CA LEU A 243 -10.54 -15.37 12.80
C LEU A 243 -11.05 -16.72 13.31
N LEU A 244 -12.34 -16.97 13.11
CA LEU A 244 -12.93 -18.27 13.37
C LEU A 244 -12.77 -19.13 12.13
N LEU A 245 -12.22 -20.33 12.33
CA LEU A 245 -11.97 -21.30 11.28
C LEU A 245 -13.01 -22.41 11.34
N CYS A 246 -13.45 -22.84 10.17
CA CYS A 246 -14.23 -24.05 9.98
C CYS A 246 -13.50 -24.99 9.01
N SER A 247 -13.98 -26.24 8.94
CA SER A 247 -13.49 -27.18 7.94
C SER A 247 -13.67 -26.59 6.55
N ALA A 248 -12.62 -26.65 5.73
CA ALA A 248 -12.67 -26.17 4.36
C ALA A 248 -13.84 -26.86 3.63
N PRO A 249 -14.64 -26.11 2.86
CA PRO A 249 -15.72 -26.71 2.09
C PRO A 249 -15.10 -27.75 1.14
N GLU A 250 -15.48 -29.03 1.30
CA GLU A 250 -15.22 -30.01 0.26
C GLU A 250 -15.91 -29.52 -1.02
N ALA A 251 -15.26 -29.69 -2.18
CA ALA A 251 -15.83 -29.39 -3.49
C ALA A 251 -17.00 -30.35 -3.78
N ALA A 252 -18.13 -30.17 -3.09
CA ALA A 252 -19.32 -30.99 -3.22
C ALA A 252 -20.37 -30.26 -4.08
N PRO A 253 -21.13 -30.98 -4.95
CA PRO A 253 -22.21 -30.39 -5.73
C PRO A 253 -23.29 -29.82 -4.81
N GLU A 254 -24.01 -28.77 -5.28
CA GLU A 254 -24.97 -27.89 -4.59
C GLU A 254 -26.10 -28.51 -3.73
N ALA A 255 -26.14 -29.82 -3.49
CA ALA A 255 -27.12 -30.47 -2.64
C ALA A 255 -26.52 -30.81 -1.27
N LEU A 256 -26.50 -29.83 -0.35
CA LEU A 256 -26.61 -29.96 1.13
C LEU A 256 -26.27 -28.62 1.85
N ALA A 257 -26.84 -27.50 1.38
CA ALA A 257 -26.76 -26.22 2.08
C ALA A 257 -27.70 -26.23 3.31
N GLY A 258 -27.25 -26.76 4.45
CA GLY A 258 -28.07 -26.78 5.66
C GLY A 258 -27.36 -27.08 6.98
N SER A 259 -26.14 -27.62 6.96
CA SER A 259 -25.39 -27.86 8.20
C SER A 259 -24.25 -26.86 8.32
N VAL A 260 -24.49 -25.78 9.08
CA VAL A 260 -23.43 -24.86 9.48
C VAL A 260 -22.45 -25.65 10.37
N ILE A 261 -21.28 -25.99 9.84
CA ILE A 261 -20.21 -26.62 10.62
C ILE A 261 -19.76 -25.61 11.67
N ALA A 262 -19.91 -25.96 12.95
CA ALA A 262 -19.56 -25.07 14.05
C ALA A 262 -18.06 -24.72 14.03
N PRO A 263 -17.68 -23.44 14.23
CA PRO A 263 -16.29 -23.03 14.28
C PRO A 263 -15.59 -23.76 15.43
N SER A 264 -14.52 -24.50 15.09
CA SER A 264 -13.85 -25.41 16.03
C SER A 264 -12.42 -24.96 16.36
N ARG A 265 -11.93 -23.92 15.67
CA ARG A 265 -10.59 -23.38 15.84
C ARG A 265 -10.58 -21.87 15.59
N SER A 266 -9.63 -21.18 16.20
CA SER A 266 -9.37 -19.76 15.92
C SER A 266 -7.88 -19.51 15.68
N VAL A 267 -7.59 -18.43 14.97
CA VAL A 267 -6.23 -17.95 14.71
C VAL A 267 -6.20 -16.44 14.88
N LEU A 268 -5.09 -15.89 15.38
CA LEU A 268 -4.96 -14.45 15.50
C LEU A 268 -4.77 -13.82 14.11
N CYS A 269 -5.43 -12.69 13.87
CA CYS A 269 -5.47 -12.07 12.54
C CYS A 269 -4.07 -11.62 12.07
N GLN A 270 -3.25 -11.16 13.02
CA GLN A 270 -1.87 -10.74 12.83
C GLN A 270 -0.89 -11.89 12.54
N GLU A 271 -1.34 -13.13 12.71
CA GLU A 271 -0.58 -14.34 12.39
C GLU A 271 -1.04 -14.94 11.06
N VAL A 272 -1.92 -14.27 10.31
CA VAL A 272 -2.46 -14.77 9.04
C VAL A 272 -1.97 -13.95 7.87
N GLU A 273 -1.51 -14.66 6.85
CA GLU A 273 -1.26 -14.14 5.52
C GLU A 273 -2.12 -14.92 4.52
N VAL A 274 -2.87 -14.20 3.69
CA VAL A 274 -3.68 -14.78 2.62
C VAL A 274 -3.02 -14.48 1.28
N ALA A 275 -2.55 -15.52 0.60
CA ALA A 275 -1.99 -15.46 -0.74
C ALA A 275 -3.12 -15.46 -1.79
N VAL A 276 -3.24 -14.38 -2.55
CA VAL A 276 -4.12 -14.29 -3.71
C VAL A 276 -3.29 -14.47 -4.97
N SER A 277 -3.51 -15.57 -5.69
CA SER A 277 -2.87 -15.81 -6.99
C SER A 277 -3.43 -14.82 -8.03
N VAL A 278 -2.53 -14.11 -8.72
CA VAL A 278 -2.88 -13.10 -9.73
C VAL A 278 -2.22 -13.47 -11.05
N PRO A 279 -2.92 -14.21 -11.94
CA PRO A 279 -2.43 -14.53 -13.27
C PRO A 279 -2.10 -13.28 -14.11
N ARG A 280 -1.37 -13.45 -15.21
CA ARG A 280 -1.29 -12.39 -16.23
C ARG A 280 -2.64 -12.23 -16.93
N ARG A 281 -2.91 -11.03 -17.46
CA ARG A 281 -4.16 -10.62 -18.11
C ARG A 281 -5.41 -10.65 -17.21
N SER A 282 -5.25 -10.82 -15.91
CA SER A 282 -6.37 -10.84 -14.98
C SER A 282 -6.64 -9.45 -14.39
N LEU A 283 -7.90 -9.20 -14.07
CA LEU A 283 -8.34 -8.05 -13.29
C LEU A 283 -8.61 -8.48 -11.85
N LEU A 284 -7.92 -7.86 -10.90
CA LEU A 284 -8.17 -8.03 -9.46
C LEU A 284 -8.93 -6.82 -8.94
N VAL A 285 -10.00 -7.04 -8.19
CA VAL A 285 -10.76 -6.01 -7.48
C VAL A 285 -10.69 -6.29 -5.99
N LEU A 286 -10.26 -5.29 -5.23
CA LEU A 286 -10.36 -5.26 -3.78
C LEU A 286 -11.44 -4.26 -3.35
N SER A 287 -12.34 -4.70 -2.47
CA SER A 287 -13.41 -3.91 -1.87
C SER A 287 -13.66 -4.34 -0.42
N GLY A 288 -14.47 -3.59 0.32
CA GLY A 288 -14.89 -3.91 1.68
C GLY A 288 -13.72 -4.18 2.61
N ALA A 289 -13.80 -5.29 3.35
CA ALA A 289 -12.77 -5.66 4.31
C ALA A 289 -11.40 -5.84 3.64
N ALA A 290 -11.33 -6.54 2.49
CA ALA A 290 -10.08 -6.78 1.78
C ALA A 290 -9.36 -5.48 1.38
N ARG A 291 -10.12 -4.43 1.06
CA ARG A 291 -9.54 -3.12 0.75
C ARG A 291 -9.14 -2.32 1.99
N HIS A 292 -10.01 -2.25 2.99
CA HIS A 292 -9.89 -1.27 4.07
C HIS A 292 -9.21 -1.81 5.33
N GLN A 293 -9.11 -3.14 5.46
CA GLN A 293 -8.61 -3.79 6.67
C GLN A 293 -7.40 -4.70 6.43
N TRP A 294 -7.18 -5.14 5.19
CA TRP A 294 -6.08 -6.01 4.84
C TRP A 294 -5.04 -5.23 4.03
N LYS A 295 -3.84 -5.14 4.59
CA LYS A 295 -2.68 -4.61 3.88
C LYS A 295 -2.33 -5.56 2.76
N HIS A 296 -2.05 -5.01 1.59
CA HIS A 296 -1.66 -5.79 0.44
C HIS A 296 -0.18 -5.57 0.12
N ALA A 297 0.49 -6.63 -0.33
CA ALA A 297 1.92 -6.68 -0.62
C ALA A 297 2.21 -7.58 -1.83
N VAL A 298 3.37 -7.37 -2.46
CA VAL A 298 3.93 -8.30 -3.44
C VAL A 298 5.37 -8.56 -3.04
N HIS A 299 5.66 -9.79 -2.64
CA HIS A 299 7.00 -10.17 -2.23
C HIS A 299 7.94 -10.38 -3.43
N ARG A 300 9.25 -10.21 -3.20
CA ARG A 300 10.26 -10.26 -4.26
C ARG A 300 10.34 -11.64 -4.92
N GLU A 301 10.12 -12.69 -4.13
CA GLU A 301 10.11 -14.09 -4.56
C GLU A 301 8.95 -14.40 -5.51
N HIS A 302 7.88 -13.61 -5.47
CA HIS A 302 6.73 -13.77 -6.37
C HIS A 302 6.88 -12.97 -7.67
N ILE A 303 8.02 -12.28 -7.87
CA ILE A 303 8.37 -11.62 -9.12
C ILE A 303 9.40 -12.49 -9.84
N GLU A 304 8.90 -13.44 -10.64
CA GLU A 304 9.72 -14.40 -11.40
C GLU A 304 10.07 -13.90 -12.81
N GLY A 305 9.39 -12.86 -13.28
CA GLY A 305 9.63 -12.24 -14.58
C GLY A 305 9.18 -10.78 -14.59
N ARG A 306 9.39 -10.10 -15.72
CA ARG A 306 8.89 -8.73 -15.89
C ARG A 306 7.37 -8.74 -15.77
N ARG A 307 6.85 -8.05 -14.77
CA ARG A 307 5.41 -7.89 -14.53
C ARG A 307 5.04 -6.42 -14.61
N VAL A 308 3.94 -6.11 -15.29
CA VAL A 308 3.35 -4.77 -15.29
C VAL A 308 1.97 -4.84 -14.62
N CYS A 309 1.67 -3.86 -13.78
CA CYS A 309 0.36 -3.73 -13.14
C CYS A 309 -0.18 -2.34 -13.42
N ALA A 310 -1.41 -2.23 -13.93
CA ALA A 310 -2.13 -0.97 -14.03
C ALA A 310 -3.22 -0.94 -12.95
N THR A 311 -3.01 -0.11 -11.92
CA THR A 311 -3.94 0.05 -10.81
C THR A 311 -4.80 1.29 -11.04
N PHE A 312 -6.12 1.15 -10.92
CA PHE A 312 -7.14 2.15 -11.16
C PHE A 312 -7.88 2.47 -9.86
N ARG A 313 -8.06 3.76 -9.58
CA ARG A 313 -8.69 4.22 -8.34
C ARG A 313 -9.82 5.20 -8.62
N GLU A 314 -10.97 4.93 -8.03
CA GLU A 314 -12.09 5.87 -8.00
C GLU A 314 -11.99 6.81 -6.79
N LEU A 315 -12.75 7.90 -6.83
CA LEU A 315 -12.84 8.86 -5.74
C LEU A 315 -13.63 8.32 -4.54
N SER A 316 -13.23 8.74 -3.35
CA SER A 316 -13.99 8.52 -2.12
C SER A 316 -15.30 9.31 -2.08
N ALA A 317 -16.16 8.96 -1.11
CA ALA A 317 -17.44 9.62 -0.90
C ALA A 317 -17.32 11.14 -0.69
N GLU A 318 -16.18 11.62 -0.17
CA GLU A 318 -15.89 13.04 0.03
C GLU A 318 -15.94 13.87 -1.27
N PHE A 319 -15.62 13.25 -2.41
CA PHE A 319 -15.57 13.89 -3.72
C PHE A 319 -16.70 13.45 -4.66
N CYS A 320 -17.57 12.55 -4.21
CA CYS A 320 -18.74 12.10 -4.94
C CYS A 320 -19.93 13.05 -4.70
N PRO A 321 -21.05 12.92 -5.46
CA PRO A 321 -22.24 13.75 -5.25
C PRO A 321 -22.71 13.74 -3.79
N GLY A 322 -22.89 14.93 -3.20
CA GLY A 322 -23.24 15.11 -1.79
C GLY A 322 -22.04 15.15 -0.82
N GLY A 323 -20.82 14.87 -1.30
CA GLY A 323 -19.58 15.05 -0.55
C GLY A 323 -19.11 16.50 -0.49
N ARG A 324 -18.24 16.83 0.48
CA ARG A 324 -17.76 18.22 0.69
C ARG A 324 -16.90 18.76 -0.44
N GLN A 325 -16.30 17.88 -1.25
CA GLN A 325 -15.45 18.23 -2.39
C GLN A 325 -16.05 17.76 -3.73
N GLN A 326 -17.38 17.66 -3.82
CA GLN A 326 -18.06 17.16 -5.01
C GLN A 326 -17.71 17.94 -6.29
N GLU A 327 -17.52 19.27 -6.20
CA GLU A 327 -17.22 20.10 -7.36
C GLU A 327 -15.85 19.74 -7.95
N LEU A 328 -14.86 19.57 -7.07
CA LEU A 328 -13.51 19.11 -7.44
C LEU A 328 -13.55 17.68 -7.97
N GLY A 329 -14.33 16.79 -7.33
CA GLY A 329 -14.49 15.42 -7.81
C GLY A 329 -15.09 15.35 -9.21
N ARG A 330 -16.07 16.20 -9.51
CA ARG A 330 -16.66 16.30 -10.86
C ARG A 330 -15.63 16.79 -11.88
N GLU A 331 -14.82 17.79 -11.54
CA GLU A 331 -13.72 18.27 -12.40
C GLU A 331 -12.70 17.15 -12.68
N LEU A 332 -12.26 16.44 -11.63
CA LEU A 332 -11.32 15.33 -11.74
C LEU A 332 -11.84 14.22 -12.65
N LEU A 333 -13.11 13.84 -12.50
CA LEU A 333 -13.76 12.84 -13.35
C LEU A 333 -13.83 13.30 -14.82
N GLN A 334 -14.15 14.57 -15.06
CA GLN A 334 -14.18 15.11 -16.43
C GLN A 334 -12.80 15.07 -17.09
N ILE A 335 -11.75 15.42 -16.34
CA ILE A 335 -10.36 15.34 -16.83
C ILE A 335 -9.98 13.88 -17.07
N ALA A 336 -10.14 13.01 -16.07
CA ALA A 336 -9.77 11.60 -16.10
C ALA A 336 -10.36 10.88 -17.32
N LEU A 337 -11.67 11.04 -17.53
CA LEU A 337 -12.42 10.33 -18.57
C LEU A 337 -12.32 10.97 -19.97
N SER A 338 -11.49 12.01 -20.14
CA SER A 338 -11.09 12.48 -21.47
C SER A 338 -10.18 11.47 -22.19
N PHE A 339 -9.44 10.66 -21.41
CA PHE A 339 -8.38 9.75 -21.83
C PHE A 339 -7.30 10.38 -22.74
N GLN A 340 -6.91 11.62 -22.46
CA GLN A 340 -5.84 12.35 -23.19
C GLN A 340 -4.53 12.43 -22.38
N GLY A 341 -4.40 11.57 -21.39
CA GLY A 341 -3.31 11.55 -20.42
C GLY A 341 -1.96 11.19 -20.99
N ARG A 342 -0.94 11.80 -20.41
CA ARG A 342 0.46 11.34 -20.44
C ARG A 342 0.93 11.21 -19.00
N PRO A 343 1.92 10.35 -18.72
CA PRO A 343 2.37 10.16 -17.34
C PRO A 343 2.96 11.46 -16.78
N VAL A 344 2.62 11.79 -15.53
CA VAL A 344 3.00 13.04 -14.86
C VAL A 344 4.24 12.92 -13.99
#